data_AF-E8JQJ0-F1
#
_entry.id   AF-E8JQJ0-F1
#
_cell.length_a   1.000
_cell.length_b   1.000
_cell.length_c   1.000
_cell.angle_alpha   90.00
_cell.angle_beta   90.00
_cell.angle_gamma   90.00
#
_symmetry.space_group_name_H-M   'P 1'
#
loop_
_entity.id
_entity.type
_entity.pdbx_description
1 polymer ?
#
loop_
_entity_poly.entity_id
_entity_poly.type
_entity_poly.pdbx_seq_one_letter_code
_entity_poly.pdbx_strand_id
1 'polypeptide(L)'
;MVIFTGRTVEDAIEKGLKELNLSRLKAHIKVVSREKKGFFGFGKKPAQVDIEGINEVTAHRANQKAVKGVPEEVNQKNEPVSSKFEDTMELRKVTGIIKKMEERGEVIDDSVKEDIVMHKKKTQTILEEAGHTEVLEALEKVNEAETEKTPEVVEVSDVPKPVRSEQSFEEFVVSEFPDQRELSKDIEKATEEVAEYVKKIIYEMDIEATVETSHNRRQINLQIETPEAGRVIGYHGKVLKSLQLLSQNFLHDRYSKNFSVILNVHDYVEHRTETLIEFTRKAASRVLETGKDYVMDPMSNSERKIVHKTITGIEGVDSYSEGNDPNRYVVVTAVR
;
A
#
# COMPACT_ATOMS: atom_id res chain seq x y z
N MET A 1 27.60 -15.36 -10.51
CA MET A 1 26.84 -16.62 -10.55
C MET A 1 27.44 -17.67 -9.63
N VAL A 2 26.89 -17.77 -8.42
CA VAL A 2 27.23 -18.81 -7.44
C VAL A 2 25.94 -19.56 -7.14
N ILE A 3 25.91 -20.83 -7.51
CA ILE A 3 24.72 -21.67 -7.37
C ILE A 3 24.82 -22.42 -6.04
N PHE A 4 23.85 -22.18 -5.17
CA PHE A 4 23.71 -22.84 -3.88
C PHE A 4 22.68 -23.95 -3.97
N THR A 5 22.96 -25.08 -3.31
CA THR A 5 22.09 -26.26 -3.34
C THR A 5 21.58 -26.62 -1.95
N GLY A 6 20.31 -27.00 -1.88
CA GLY A 6 19.62 -27.29 -0.61
C GLY A 6 18.59 -28.40 -0.74
N ARG A 7 18.12 -28.89 0.41
CA ARG A 7 17.04 -29.90 0.46
C ARG A 7 15.71 -29.30 0.02
N THR A 8 15.50 -28.03 0.34
CA THR A 8 14.41 -27.18 -0.16
C THR A 8 14.97 -25.89 -0.75
N VAL A 9 14.15 -25.16 -1.49
CA VAL A 9 14.50 -23.82 -1.99
C VAL A 9 14.90 -22.91 -0.84
N GLU A 10 14.17 -22.93 0.27
CA GLU A 10 14.43 -22.09 1.45
C GLU A 10 15.76 -22.46 2.12
N ASP A 11 16.06 -23.76 2.26
CA ASP A 11 17.34 -24.24 2.80
C ASP A 11 18.52 -23.84 1.89
N ALA A 12 18.32 -23.84 0.57
CA ALA A 12 19.33 -23.39 -0.39
C ALA A 12 19.57 -21.87 -0.29
N ILE A 13 18.51 -21.10 -0.06
CA ILE A 13 18.57 -19.64 0.12
C ILE A 13 19.27 -19.28 1.42
N GLU A 14 18.89 -19.90 2.53
CA GLU A 14 19.48 -19.63 3.85
C GLU A 14 20.97 -19.95 3.88
N LYS A 15 21.37 -21.09 3.30
CA LYS A 15 22.78 -21.46 3.16
C LYS A 15 23.55 -20.46 2.31
N GLY A 16 23.02 -20.08 1.15
CA GLY A 16 23.72 -19.15 0.26
C GLY A 16 23.81 -17.73 0.83
N LEU A 17 22.78 -17.25 1.54
CA LEU A 17 22.84 -15.97 2.25
C LEU A 17 23.86 -15.97 3.39
N LYS A 18 23.93 -17.09 4.14
CA LYS A 18 24.91 -17.26 5.23
C LYS A 18 26.35 -17.34 4.71
N GLU A 19 26.57 -18.04 3.60
CA GLU A 19 27.91 -18.21 2.99
C GLU A 19 28.41 -16.91 2.33
N LEU A 20 27.50 -16.12 1.76
CA LEU A 20 27.82 -14.80 1.22
C LEU A 20 27.84 -13.69 2.28
N ASN A 21 27.46 -13.98 3.52
CA ASN A 21 27.27 -13.02 4.61
C ASN A 21 26.36 -11.83 4.20
N LEU A 22 25.30 -12.13 3.45
CA LEU A 22 24.35 -11.16 2.94
C LEU A 22 23.01 -11.33 3.62
N SER A 23 22.33 -10.20 3.91
CA SER A 23 20.93 -10.25 4.30
C SER A 23 20.06 -10.49 3.05
N ARG A 24 18.88 -11.09 3.25
CA ARG A 24 17.92 -11.34 2.16
C ARG A 24 17.55 -10.08 1.36
N LEU A 25 17.62 -8.91 2.00
CA LEU A 25 17.34 -7.60 1.38
C LEU A 25 18.48 -7.11 0.46
N LYS A 26 19.71 -7.61 0.64
CA LYS A 26 20.91 -7.20 -0.10
C LYS A 26 21.33 -8.21 -1.17
N ALA A 27 20.46 -9.18 -1.48
CA ALA A 27 20.75 -10.27 -2.40
C ALA A 27 19.65 -10.43 -3.44
N HIS A 28 20.04 -10.56 -4.70
CA HIS A 28 19.16 -10.97 -5.78
C HIS A 28 19.14 -12.50 -5.84
N ILE A 29 17.99 -13.11 -5.57
CA ILE A 29 17.83 -14.55 -5.45
C ILE A 29 17.01 -15.06 -6.63
N LYS A 30 17.58 -15.94 -7.44
CA LYS A 30 16.92 -16.57 -8.58
C LYS A 30 16.86 -18.08 -8.39
N VAL A 31 15.65 -18.63 -8.35
CA VAL A 31 15.46 -20.09 -8.22
C VAL A 31 15.71 -20.75 -9.58
N VAL A 32 16.78 -21.54 -9.68
CA VAL A 32 17.18 -22.25 -10.92
C VAL A 32 16.40 -23.56 -11.04
N SER A 33 16.25 -24.30 -9.94
CA SER A 33 15.41 -25.50 -9.90
C SER A 33 14.87 -25.76 -8.51
N ARG A 34 13.58 -26.10 -8.39
CA ARG A 34 12.98 -26.52 -7.12
C ARG A 34 13.23 -28.00 -6.83
N GLU A 35 13.23 -28.36 -5.56
CA GLU A 35 13.38 -29.73 -5.11
C GLU A 35 12.27 -30.63 -5.65
N LYS A 36 12.63 -31.86 -6.05
CA LYS A 36 11.64 -32.89 -6.40
C LYS A 36 11.67 -33.98 -5.34
N LYS A 37 10.52 -34.17 -4.70
CA LYS A 37 10.28 -35.27 -3.76
C LYS A 37 10.04 -36.54 -4.59
N GLY A 38 11.09 -37.33 -4.78
CA GLY A 38 11.02 -38.58 -5.56
C GLY A 38 9.98 -39.56 -5.01
N PHE A 39 9.31 -40.30 -5.89
CA PHE A 39 8.34 -41.33 -5.51
C PHE A 39 9.12 -42.59 -5.05
N PHE A 40 8.91 -43.00 -3.80
CA PHE A 40 9.53 -44.21 -3.21
C PHE A 40 11.07 -44.21 -3.10
N GLY A 41 11.67 -43.03 -2.93
CA GLY A 41 13.12 -42.89 -2.71
C GLY A 41 13.96 -42.74 -3.98
N PHE A 42 13.36 -42.93 -5.17
CA PHE A 42 14.03 -42.76 -6.45
C PHE A 42 13.71 -41.38 -7.07
N GLY A 43 14.74 -40.73 -7.64
CA GLY A 43 14.57 -39.48 -8.40
C GLY A 43 14.52 -38.18 -7.58
N LYS A 44 15.03 -38.17 -6.34
CA LYS A 44 15.16 -36.94 -5.56
C LYS A 44 16.13 -35.97 -6.26
N LYS A 45 15.69 -34.74 -6.50
CA LYS A 45 16.55 -33.64 -6.99
C LYS A 45 16.61 -32.54 -5.93
N PRO A 46 17.79 -32.06 -5.53
CA PRO A 46 17.92 -30.93 -4.61
C PRO A 46 17.49 -29.63 -5.29
N ALA A 47 17.09 -28.64 -4.47
CA ALA A 47 16.86 -27.30 -4.97
C ALA A 47 18.19 -26.63 -5.32
N GLN A 48 18.16 -25.77 -6.34
CA GLN A 48 19.30 -24.96 -6.78
C GLN A 48 18.83 -23.51 -6.91
N VAL A 49 19.56 -22.61 -6.25
CA VAL A 49 19.27 -21.17 -6.25
C VAL A 49 20.56 -20.41 -6.56
N ASP A 50 20.45 -19.41 -7.42
CA ASP A 50 21.53 -18.49 -7.75
C ASP A 50 21.35 -17.23 -6.92
N ILE A 51 22.39 -16.84 -6.19
CA ILE A 51 22.36 -15.70 -5.29
C ILE A 51 23.50 -14.76 -5.65
N GLU A 52 23.14 -13.51 -5.96
CA GLU A 52 24.09 -12.45 -6.29
C GLU A 52 23.92 -11.27 -5.32
N GLY A 53 25.02 -10.76 -4.80
CA GLY A 53 25.01 -9.57 -3.95
C GLY A 53 24.65 -8.33 -4.77
N ILE A 54 23.68 -7.56 -4.29
CA ILE A 54 23.36 -6.25 -4.87
C ILE A 54 24.48 -5.30 -4.46
N ASN A 55 25.40 -5.01 -5.39
CA ASN A 55 26.44 -4.02 -5.16
C ASN A 55 25.83 -2.61 -5.28
N GLU A 56 25.82 -1.85 -4.19
CA GLU A 56 25.25 -0.48 -4.09
C GLU A 56 25.78 0.46 -5.21
N VAL A 57 26.99 0.22 -5.74
CA VAL A 57 27.59 1.00 -6.83
C VAL A 57 26.82 0.87 -8.16
N THR A 58 26.12 -0.24 -8.40
CA THR A 58 25.35 -0.46 -9.63
C THR A 58 23.95 0.17 -9.57
N ALA A 59 23.33 0.21 -8.40
CA ALA A 59 22.05 0.89 -8.17
C ALA A 59 22.18 2.42 -8.34
N HIS A 60 23.28 3.02 -7.85
CA HIS A 60 23.55 4.45 -8.05
C HIS A 60 23.84 4.81 -9.52
N ARG A 61 24.49 3.93 -10.30
CA ARG A 61 24.73 4.18 -11.75
C ARG A 61 23.48 4.09 -12.61
N ALA A 62 22.50 3.27 -12.24
CA ALA A 62 21.21 3.19 -12.92
C ALA A 62 20.38 4.47 -12.68
N ASN A 63 20.35 4.97 -11.43
CA ASN A 63 19.70 6.23 -11.09
C ASN A 63 20.41 7.46 -11.71
N GLN A 64 21.74 7.49 -11.74
CA GLN A 64 22.48 8.59 -12.39
C GLN A 64 22.25 8.67 -13.91
N LYS A 65 22.02 7.53 -14.59
CA LYS A 65 21.69 7.54 -16.02
C LYS A 65 20.28 8.06 -16.31
N ALA A 66 19.35 7.97 -15.37
CA ALA A 66 18.02 8.55 -15.50
C ALA A 66 18.03 10.09 -15.43
N VAL A 67 19.02 10.68 -14.75
CA VAL A 67 19.17 12.15 -14.60
C VAL A 67 19.85 12.81 -15.81
N LYS A 68 20.64 12.05 -16.60
CA LYS A 68 21.45 12.59 -17.72
C LYS A 68 20.67 13.12 -18.93
N GLY A 69 19.34 12.98 -18.96
CA GLY A 69 18.49 13.44 -20.08
C GLY A 69 17.85 14.80 -19.87
N VAL A 70 17.99 15.41 -18.69
CA VAL A 70 17.30 16.65 -18.32
C VAL A 70 18.34 17.77 -18.14
N PRO A 71 18.20 18.93 -18.81
CA PRO A 71 19.10 20.08 -18.61
C PRO A 71 19.20 20.46 -17.13
N GLU A 72 20.41 20.74 -16.63
CA GLU A 72 20.68 21.06 -15.21
C GLU A 72 19.83 22.23 -14.70
N GLU A 73 19.48 23.16 -15.59
CA GLU A 73 18.61 24.31 -15.34
C GLU A 73 17.17 23.93 -14.93
N VAL A 74 16.68 22.77 -15.38
CA VAL A 74 15.35 22.24 -15.05
C VAL A 74 15.42 21.46 -13.73
N ASN A 75 16.53 20.78 -13.46
CA ASN A 75 16.69 19.98 -12.27
C ASN A 75 16.92 20.83 -11.00
N GLN A 76 17.54 22.01 -11.12
CA GLN A 76 17.68 22.97 -10.01
C GLN A 76 16.36 23.62 -9.59
N LYS A 77 15.33 23.60 -10.46
CA LYS A 77 13.99 24.15 -10.17
C LYS A 77 13.03 23.13 -9.55
N ASN A 78 13.37 21.84 -9.58
CA ASN A 78 12.56 20.81 -8.97
C ASN A 78 13.18 20.45 -7.61
N GLU A 79 12.43 20.65 -6.53
CA GLU A 79 12.84 20.10 -5.24
C GLU A 79 12.88 18.57 -5.32
N PRO A 80 13.86 17.92 -4.65
CA PRO A 80 13.93 16.46 -4.63
C PRO A 80 12.61 15.91 -4.10
N VAL A 81 12.03 14.96 -4.83
CA VAL A 81 10.79 14.29 -4.44
C VAL A 81 11.11 13.42 -3.24
N SER A 82 10.98 14.01 -2.05
CA SER A 82 10.93 13.31 -0.77
C SER A 82 9.91 12.19 -0.89
N SER A 83 10.24 11.01 -0.42
CA SER A 83 9.31 9.90 -0.48
C SER A 83 8.06 10.29 0.32
N LYS A 84 6.85 10.06 -0.20
CA LYS A 84 5.58 10.39 0.51
C LYS A 84 5.50 9.84 1.95
N PHE A 85 6.36 8.88 2.27
CA PHE A 85 6.55 8.28 3.58
C PHE A 85 7.37 9.15 4.56
N GLU A 86 8.44 9.80 4.11
CA GLU A 86 9.25 10.71 4.94
C GLU A 86 8.43 11.94 5.33
N ASP A 87 7.69 12.53 4.39
CA ASP A 87 6.84 13.70 4.63
C ASP A 87 5.72 13.40 5.64
N THR A 88 5.14 12.18 5.62
CA THR A 88 4.12 11.78 6.61
C THR A 88 4.70 11.52 8.00
N MET A 89 5.95 11.05 8.09
CA MET A 89 6.63 10.87 9.37
C MET A 89 6.99 12.21 10.02
N GLU A 90 7.47 13.17 9.23
CA GLU A 90 7.77 14.52 9.72
C GLU A 90 6.51 15.25 10.21
N LEU A 91 5.42 15.18 9.45
CA LEU A 91 4.13 15.78 9.86
C LEU A 91 3.63 15.21 11.21
N ARG A 92 3.81 13.89 11.41
CA ARG A 92 3.41 13.20 12.64
C ARG A 92 4.28 13.59 13.84
N LYS A 93 5.58 13.82 13.63
CA LYS A 93 6.48 14.32 14.69
C LYS A 93 6.10 15.74 15.09
N VAL A 94 5.86 16.61 14.12
CA VAL A 94 5.52 18.03 14.34
C VAL A 94 4.18 18.19 15.04
N THR A 95 3.14 17.48 14.59
CA THR A 95 1.82 17.47 15.26
C THR A 95 1.89 16.92 16.69
N GLY A 96 2.75 15.94 16.95
CA GLY A 96 3.00 15.42 18.29
C GLY A 96 3.66 16.43 19.24
N ILE A 97 4.52 17.30 18.72
CA ILE A 97 5.18 18.36 19.48
C ILE A 97 4.20 19.50 19.78
N ILE A 98 3.43 19.94 18.77
CA ILE A 98 2.39 20.98 18.91
C ILE A 98 1.38 20.59 20.00
N LYS A 99 0.91 19.34 19.99
CA LYS A 99 -0.01 18.83 21.02
C LYS A 99 0.58 18.87 22.44
N LYS A 100 1.87 18.55 22.60
CA LYS A 100 2.57 18.62 23.89
C LYS A 100 2.83 20.05 24.37
N MET A 101 2.82 21.04 23.47
CA MET A 101 2.94 22.46 23.82
C MET A 101 1.57 23.03 24.21
N GLU A 102 0.51 22.66 23.51
CA GLU A 102 -0.88 23.01 23.88
C GLU A 102 -1.27 22.43 25.26
N GLU A 103 -0.86 21.19 25.57
CA GLU A 103 -1.06 20.56 26.89
C GLU A 103 -0.32 21.29 28.02
N ARG A 104 0.72 22.09 27.70
CA ARG A 104 1.46 22.94 28.65
C ARG A 104 0.95 24.38 28.73
N GLY A 105 -0.13 24.71 28.02
CA GLY A 105 -0.82 26.00 28.11
C GLY A 105 -0.29 27.09 27.18
N GLU A 106 0.60 26.75 26.24
CA GLU A 106 1.06 27.68 25.20
C GLU A 106 0.15 27.61 23.97
N VAL A 107 -0.34 28.77 23.51
CA VAL A 107 -1.27 28.88 22.38
C VAL A 107 -0.48 29.24 21.12
N ILE A 108 -0.54 28.37 20.11
CA ILE A 108 0.00 28.62 18.77
C ILE A 108 -1.10 29.23 17.91
N ASP A 109 -0.75 30.26 17.14
CA ASP A 109 -1.66 30.99 16.26
C ASP A 109 -2.27 30.06 15.19
N ASP A 110 -3.58 30.15 14.96
CA ASP A 110 -4.33 29.22 14.10
C ASP A 110 -3.91 29.32 12.62
N SER A 111 -3.34 30.46 12.21
CA SER A 111 -2.77 30.64 10.86
C SER A 111 -1.60 29.69 10.57
N VAL A 112 -0.77 29.40 11.58
CA VAL A 112 0.40 28.50 11.46
C VAL A 112 -0.04 27.04 11.38
N LYS A 113 -1.17 26.68 12.03
CA LYS A 113 -1.74 25.33 11.96
C LYS A 113 -2.30 25.02 10.57
N GLU A 114 -2.91 26.00 9.91
CA GLU A 114 -3.44 25.84 8.56
C GLU A 114 -2.32 25.65 7.51
N ASP A 115 -1.22 26.38 7.64
CA ASP A 115 -0.10 26.28 6.69
C ASP A 115 0.65 24.94 6.78
N ILE A 116 0.72 24.32 7.97
CA ILE A 116 1.31 22.99 8.19
C ILE A 116 0.43 21.88 7.58
N VAL A 117 -0.89 22.03 7.63
CA VAL A 117 -1.84 21.04 7.07
C VAL A 117 -1.86 21.10 5.53
N MET A 118 -1.70 22.30 4.96
CA MET A 118 -1.88 22.55 3.53
C MET A 118 -0.63 22.29 2.66
N HIS A 119 0.47 21.79 3.22
CA HIS A 119 1.68 21.33 2.50
C HIS A 119 2.23 22.35 1.47
N LYS A 120 2.18 23.64 1.76
CA LYS A 120 2.63 24.68 0.81
C LYS A 120 4.13 24.99 0.88
N LYS A 121 4.82 24.65 1.97
CA LYS A 121 6.28 24.81 2.15
C LYS A 121 6.82 23.72 3.09
N LYS A 122 8.14 23.48 3.07
CA LYS A 122 8.82 22.59 4.02
C LYS A 122 8.64 23.08 5.46
N THR A 123 8.35 22.16 6.36
CA THR A 123 7.98 22.44 7.76
C THR A 123 9.05 23.22 8.54
N GLN A 124 10.33 23.02 8.21
CA GLN A 124 11.45 23.81 8.76
C GLN A 124 11.35 25.29 8.41
N THR A 125 11.04 25.62 7.15
CA THR A 125 10.96 27.01 6.67
C THR A 125 9.76 27.76 7.25
N ILE A 126 8.65 27.05 7.54
CA ILE A 126 7.45 27.64 8.17
C ILE A 126 7.71 28.00 9.64
N LEU A 127 8.46 27.16 10.36
CA LEU A 127 8.81 27.39 11.77
C LEU A 127 9.84 28.52 11.96
N GLU A 128 10.75 28.68 10.99
CA GLU A 128 11.73 29.79 10.95
C GLU A 128 11.07 31.14 10.64
N GLU A 129 10.18 31.21 9.65
CA GLU A 129 9.45 32.44 9.27
C GLU A 129 8.50 32.92 10.38
N ALA A 130 7.97 32.00 11.20
CA ALA A 130 7.06 32.30 12.31
C ALA A 130 7.78 32.73 13.62
N GLY A 131 9.11 32.75 13.65
CA GLY A 131 9.89 33.22 14.81
C GLY A 131 9.86 32.30 16.04
N HIS A 132 9.44 31.05 15.88
CA HIS A 132 9.38 30.07 16.97
C HIS A 132 10.71 29.31 17.13
N THR A 133 11.75 30.05 17.52
CA THR A 133 13.12 29.51 17.73
C THR A 133 13.18 28.38 18.75
N GLU A 134 12.24 28.33 19.70
CA GLU A 134 12.16 27.30 20.74
C GLU A 134 11.76 25.90 20.20
N VAL A 135 11.00 25.85 19.09
CA VAL A 135 10.57 24.59 18.45
C VAL A 135 11.71 23.99 17.62
N LEU A 136 12.52 24.85 16.98
CA LEU A 136 13.71 24.46 16.23
C LEU A 136 14.81 23.93 17.16
N GLU A 137 15.09 24.61 18.28
CA GLU A 137 16.04 24.09 19.28
C GLU A 137 15.58 22.76 19.90
N ALA A 138 14.27 22.55 20.08
CA ALA A 138 13.75 21.29 20.58
C ALA A 138 13.86 20.16 19.55
N LEU A 139 13.73 20.45 18.25
CA LEU A 139 13.91 19.50 17.16
C LEU A 139 15.39 19.11 16.97
N GLU A 140 16.31 20.08 17.06
CA GLU A 140 17.75 19.81 17.00
C GLU A 140 18.22 18.96 18.19
N LYS A 141 17.75 19.25 19.42
CA LYS A 141 18.06 18.44 20.61
C LYS A 141 17.55 17.00 20.52
N VAL A 142 16.46 16.75 19.79
CA VAL A 142 15.93 15.38 19.56
C VAL A 142 16.76 14.63 18.51
N ASN A 143 17.21 15.33 17.45
CA ASN A 143 18.08 14.72 16.44
C ASN A 143 19.52 14.48 16.93
N GLU A 144 20.10 15.37 17.73
CA GLU A 144 21.43 15.18 18.32
C GLU A 144 21.44 14.05 19.38
N ALA A 145 20.36 13.89 20.15
CA ALA A 145 20.24 12.84 21.17
C ALA A 145 20.14 11.41 20.60
N GLU A 146 19.78 11.24 19.33
CA GLU A 146 19.71 9.93 18.66
C GLU A 146 21.05 9.45 18.09
N THR A 147 22.08 10.33 18.00
CA THR A 147 23.33 9.99 17.28
C THR A 147 24.49 9.53 18.17
N GLU A 148 24.43 9.68 19.51
CA GLU A 148 25.61 9.40 20.37
C GLU A 148 25.40 8.54 21.64
N LYS A 149 24.28 7.86 21.84
CA LYS A 149 24.13 6.99 23.04
C LYS A 149 23.65 5.58 22.75
N THR A 150 24.63 4.67 22.60
CA THR A 150 24.57 3.36 23.27
C THR A 150 24.41 3.58 24.78
N PRO A 151 23.39 3.04 25.45
CA PRO A 151 23.36 3.05 26.90
C PRO A 151 23.95 1.75 27.45
N GLU A 152 25.12 1.93 28.02
CA GLU A 152 25.77 1.11 29.03
C GLU A 152 24.96 1.07 30.34
N VAL A 153 25.15 -0.01 31.10
CA VAL A 153 24.44 -0.35 32.34
C VAL A 153 24.95 0.49 33.52
N VAL A 154 24.08 1.19 34.25
CA VAL A 154 24.28 1.51 35.68
C VAL A 154 22.95 1.44 36.44
N GLU A 155 23.00 0.79 37.59
CA GLU A 155 21.92 0.46 38.52
C GLU A 155 21.30 1.69 39.22
N VAL A 156 19.96 1.69 39.34
CA VAL A 156 19.24 2.43 40.37
C VAL A 156 18.31 1.43 41.07
N SER A 157 18.55 1.27 42.36
CA SER A 157 17.81 0.44 43.32
C SER A 157 16.36 0.92 43.52
N ASP A 158 15.49 -0.05 43.79
CA ASP A 158 14.09 0.07 44.23
C ASP A 158 13.01 0.45 43.20
N VAL A 159 12.88 -0.38 42.16
CA VAL A 159 11.57 -0.81 41.64
C VAL A 159 11.73 -2.27 41.18
N PRO A 160 10.91 -3.24 41.62
CA PRO A 160 11.11 -4.65 41.28
C PRO A 160 10.91 -4.86 39.77
N LYS A 161 11.97 -5.31 39.09
CA LYS A 161 11.95 -5.74 37.68
C LYS A 161 10.96 -6.89 37.50
N PRO A 162 9.96 -6.81 36.60
CA PRO A 162 9.37 -8.02 36.07
C PRO A 162 10.41 -8.64 35.12
N VAL A 163 11.11 -9.66 35.62
CA VAL A 163 11.67 -10.70 34.77
C VAL A 163 10.48 -11.32 34.06
N ARG A 164 10.38 -11.20 32.72
CA ARG A 164 9.38 -12.01 32.04
C ARG A 164 9.69 -12.21 30.55
N SER A 165 9.75 -13.49 30.22
CA SER A 165 9.72 -14.15 28.92
C SER A 165 8.81 -13.44 27.91
N GLU A 166 9.04 -13.61 26.61
CA GLU A 166 8.05 -13.21 25.56
C GLU A 166 6.67 -13.85 25.80
N GLN A 167 6.62 -14.97 26.53
CA GLN A 167 5.40 -15.58 27.05
C GLN A 167 4.58 -14.63 27.95
N SER A 168 5.19 -13.63 28.58
CA SER A 168 4.56 -12.64 29.46
C SER A 168 3.71 -11.60 28.79
N PHE A 169 4.18 -11.04 27.67
CA PHE A 169 3.48 -9.93 27.05
C PHE A 169 2.27 -10.48 26.31
N GLU A 170 2.45 -11.62 25.65
CA GLU A 170 1.32 -12.41 25.19
C GLU A 170 0.43 -12.81 26.37
N GLU A 171 0.88 -13.47 27.43
CA GLU A 171 0.02 -13.82 28.58
C GLU A 171 -0.71 -12.62 29.20
N PHE A 172 -0.06 -11.46 29.31
CA PHE A 172 -0.64 -10.24 29.86
C PHE A 172 -1.75 -9.68 28.96
N VAL A 173 -1.53 -9.69 27.64
CA VAL A 173 -2.58 -9.36 26.67
C VAL A 173 -3.69 -10.44 26.69
N VAL A 174 -3.41 -11.69 27.13
CA VAL A 174 -4.44 -12.76 27.27
C VAL A 174 -5.34 -12.39 28.42
N SER A 175 -4.74 -12.01 29.55
CA SER A 175 -5.47 -11.79 30.80
C SER A 175 -6.30 -10.51 30.78
N GLU A 176 -5.81 -9.46 30.10
CA GLU A 176 -6.48 -8.15 30.08
C GLU A 176 -7.53 -8.03 28.96
N PHE A 177 -7.36 -8.70 27.82
CA PHE A 177 -8.25 -8.53 26.65
C PHE A 177 -8.53 -9.86 25.92
N PRO A 178 -9.28 -10.80 26.54
CA PRO A 178 -9.60 -12.09 25.92
C PRO A 178 -10.30 -11.96 24.55
N ASP A 179 -11.21 -10.99 24.41
CA ASP A 179 -11.97 -10.72 23.16
C ASP A 179 -11.08 -10.34 21.97
N GLN A 180 -9.91 -9.72 22.19
CA GLN A 180 -9.06 -9.26 21.08
C GLN A 180 -8.30 -10.41 20.40
N ARG A 181 -8.00 -11.49 21.14
CA ARG A 181 -7.37 -12.69 20.57
C ARG A 181 -8.35 -13.56 19.80
N GLU A 182 -9.56 -13.70 20.31
CA GLU A 182 -10.59 -14.47 19.61
C GLU A 182 -10.88 -13.81 18.26
N LEU A 183 -11.04 -12.48 18.26
CA LEU A 183 -11.21 -11.72 17.02
C LEU A 183 -10.00 -11.79 16.07
N SER A 184 -8.76 -11.80 16.60
CA SER A 184 -7.55 -11.88 15.76
C SER A 184 -7.35 -13.27 15.16
N LYS A 185 -7.64 -14.34 15.91
CA LYS A 185 -7.57 -15.72 15.41
C LYS A 185 -8.67 -15.99 14.38
N ASP A 186 -9.85 -15.42 14.60
CA ASP A 186 -10.97 -15.55 13.68
C ASP A 186 -10.66 -14.91 12.32
N ILE A 187 -10.01 -13.74 12.29
CA ILE A 187 -9.68 -13.08 11.02
C ILE A 187 -8.54 -13.75 10.26
N GLU A 188 -7.54 -14.32 10.94
CA GLU A 188 -6.47 -15.09 10.29
C GLU A 188 -7.07 -16.31 9.58
N LYS A 189 -7.89 -17.07 10.31
CA LYS A 189 -8.58 -18.23 9.75
C LYS A 189 -9.54 -17.83 8.61
N ALA A 190 -10.29 -16.75 8.79
CA ALA A 190 -11.19 -16.23 7.76
C ALA A 190 -10.43 -15.82 6.49
N THR A 191 -9.24 -15.24 6.65
CA THR A 191 -8.39 -14.82 5.53
C THR A 191 -7.96 -16.01 4.69
N GLU A 192 -7.54 -17.09 5.35
CA GLU A 192 -7.15 -18.33 4.67
C GLU A 192 -8.34 -18.97 3.92
N GLU A 193 -9.49 -19.10 4.58
CA GLU A 193 -10.69 -19.68 3.95
C GLU A 193 -11.20 -18.86 2.75
N VAL A 194 -11.22 -17.52 2.86
CA VAL A 194 -11.62 -16.64 1.76
C VAL A 194 -10.61 -16.71 0.61
N ALA A 195 -9.32 -16.76 0.91
CA ALA A 195 -8.27 -16.90 -0.10
C ALA A 195 -8.39 -18.21 -0.86
N GLU A 196 -8.63 -19.33 -0.17
CA GLU A 196 -8.88 -20.63 -0.80
C GLU A 196 -10.13 -20.62 -1.67
N TYR A 197 -11.21 -20.00 -1.20
CA TYR A 197 -12.45 -19.86 -1.96
C TYR A 197 -12.22 -19.11 -3.28
N VAL A 198 -11.54 -17.97 -3.24
CA VAL A 198 -11.21 -17.18 -4.45
C VAL A 198 -10.26 -17.94 -5.37
N LYS A 199 -9.20 -18.55 -4.82
CA LYS A 199 -8.26 -19.38 -5.59
C LYS A 199 -8.99 -20.51 -6.33
N LYS A 200 -9.93 -21.18 -5.66
CA LYS A 200 -10.74 -22.23 -6.27
C LYS A 200 -11.56 -21.71 -7.44
N ILE A 201 -12.26 -20.58 -7.29
CA ILE A 201 -13.06 -20.01 -8.39
C ILE A 201 -12.18 -19.67 -9.58
N ILE A 202 -11.04 -19.02 -9.36
CA ILE A 202 -10.11 -18.64 -10.44
C ILE A 202 -9.54 -19.88 -11.14
N TYR A 203 -9.21 -20.92 -10.38
CA TYR A 203 -8.77 -22.20 -10.93
C TYR A 203 -9.84 -22.87 -11.80
N GLU A 204 -11.10 -22.92 -11.34
CA GLU A 204 -12.23 -23.47 -12.11
C GLU A 204 -12.57 -22.62 -13.36
N MET A 205 -12.14 -21.35 -13.38
CA MET A 205 -12.21 -20.48 -14.56
C MET A 205 -11.07 -20.74 -15.57
N ASP A 206 -10.19 -21.70 -15.29
CA ASP A 206 -9.01 -22.06 -16.10
C ASP A 206 -8.03 -20.88 -16.23
N ILE A 207 -7.73 -20.23 -15.10
CA ILE A 207 -6.82 -19.09 -15.03
C ILE A 207 -5.72 -19.38 -14.00
N GLU A 208 -4.47 -19.23 -14.41
CA GLU A 208 -3.33 -19.30 -13.50
C GLU A 208 -3.19 -17.96 -12.76
N ALA A 209 -3.32 -17.98 -11.43
CA ALA A 209 -3.17 -16.79 -10.60
C ALA A 209 -2.51 -17.09 -9.25
N THR A 210 -1.77 -16.11 -8.75
CA THR A 210 -1.28 -16.08 -7.37
C THR A 210 -2.15 -15.10 -6.59
N VAL A 211 -2.55 -15.48 -5.38
CA VAL A 211 -3.34 -14.61 -4.49
C VAL A 211 -2.53 -14.36 -3.24
N GLU A 212 -2.11 -13.11 -3.08
CA GLU A 212 -1.47 -12.61 -1.87
C GLU A 212 -2.55 -12.06 -0.92
N THR A 213 -2.39 -12.30 0.37
CA THR A 213 -3.38 -11.89 1.37
C THR A 213 -2.73 -11.04 2.43
N SER A 214 -3.40 -9.95 2.79
CA SER A 214 -3.10 -9.17 3.98
C SER A 214 -4.40 -8.87 4.71
N HIS A 215 -4.32 -8.64 6.02
CA HIS A 215 -5.50 -8.27 6.79
C HIS A 215 -5.15 -7.23 7.84
N ASN A 216 -6.18 -6.48 8.25
CA ASN A 216 -6.16 -5.67 9.46
C ASN A 216 -7.21 -6.21 10.45
N ARG A 217 -7.65 -5.42 11.43
CA ARG A 217 -8.62 -5.89 12.45
C ARG A 217 -9.99 -6.27 11.90
N ARG A 218 -10.42 -5.71 10.75
CA ARG A 218 -11.79 -5.87 10.22
C ARG A 218 -11.88 -6.00 8.71
N GLN A 219 -10.74 -6.07 8.03
CA GLN A 219 -10.68 -6.07 6.58
C GLN A 219 -9.62 -7.06 6.12
N ILE A 220 -10.00 -7.85 5.14
CA ILE A 220 -9.18 -8.82 4.44
C ILE A 220 -8.94 -8.26 3.04
N ASN A 221 -7.69 -8.08 2.66
CA ASN A 221 -7.28 -7.63 1.35
C ASN A 221 -6.66 -8.79 0.59
N LEU A 222 -7.18 -9.07 -0.59
CA LEU A 222 -6.67 -10.08 -1.51
C LEU A 222 -6.12 -9.36 -2.75
N GLN A 223 -4.86 -9.60 -3.04
CA GLN A 223 -4.19 -9.12 -4.25
C GLN A 223 -4.00 -10.30 -5.20
N ILE A 224 -4.58 -10.21 -6.40
CA ILE A 224 -4.50 -11.25 -7.43
C ILE A 224 -3.49 -10.82 -8.50
N GLU A 225 -2.46 -11.65 -8.68
CA GLU A 225 -1.44 -11.51 -9.71
C GLU A 225 -1.62 -12.62 -10.75
N THR A 226 -1.77 -12.26 -12.03
CA THR A 226 -2.03 -13.21 -13.12
C THR A 226 -1.66 -12.64 -14.49
N PRO A 227 -1.10 -13.44 -15.41
CA PRO A 227 -0.88 -13.01 -16.79
C PRO A 227 -2.20 -12.69 -17.53
N GLU A 228 -3.33 -13.23 -17.08
CA GLU A 228 -4.64 -13.07 -17.72
C GLU A 228 -5.59 -12.15 -16.94
N ALA A 229 -5.06 -11.05 -16.42
CA ALA A 229 -5.80 -10.08 -15.58
C ALA A 229 -7.15 -9.67 -16.19
N GLY A 230 -7.21 -9.47 -17.51
CA GLY A 230 -8.43 -9.09 -18.22
C GLY A 230 -9.61 -10.06 -18.02
N ARG A 231 -9.33 -11.36 -17.84
CA ARG A 231 -10.37 -12.40 -17.66
C ARG A 231 -10.92 -12.41 -16.23
N VAL A 232 -10.06 -12.13 -15.24
CA VAL A 232 -10.45 -11.97 -13.82
C VAL A 232 -11.19 -10.64 -13.60
N ILE A 233 -10.75 -9.58 -14.28
CA ILE A 233 -11.39 -8.26 -14.21
C ILE A 233 -12.75 -8.29 -14.90
N GLY A 234 -12.81 -8.84 -16.11
CA GLY A 234 -13.99 -8.84 -16.97
C GLY A 234 -14.37 -7.44 -17.48
N TYR A 235 -15.41 -7.37 -18.30
CA TYR A 235 -15.84 -6.10 -18.91
C TYR A 235 -16.20 -5.05 -17.83
N HIS A 236 -15.49 -3.92 -17.82
CA HIS A 236 -15.61 -2.85 -16.82
C HIS A 236 -15.50 -3.33 -15.36
N GLY A 237 -14.76 -4.41 -15.10
CA GLY A 237 -14.56 -4.91 -13.74
C GLY A 237 -15.76 -5.69 -13.19
N LYS A 238 -16.72 -6.10 -14.03
CA LYS A 238 -17.91 -6.83 -13.58
C LYS A 238 -17.58 -8.17 -12.92
N VAL A 239 -16.59 -8.89 -13.43
CA VAL A 239 -16.19 -10.19 -12.87
C VAL A 239 -15.48 -9.96 -11.54
N LEU A 240 -14.54 -9.01 -11.47
CA LEU A 240 -13.88 -8.62 -10.21
C LEU A 240 -14.89 -8.21 -9.12
N LYS A 241 -15.85 -7.35 -9.45
CA LYS A 241 -16.93 -6.94 -8.53
C LYS A 241 -17.77 -8.14 -8.07
N SER A 242 -18.04 -9.09 -8.96
CA SER A 242 -18.80 -10.30 -8.64
C SER A 242 -18.01 -11.22 -7.72
N LEU A 243 -16.72 -11.43 -8.00
CA LEU A 243 -15.81 -12.19 -7.14
C LEU A 243 -15.70 -11.56 -5.75
N GLN A 244 -15.59 -10.24 -5.66
CA GLN A 244 -15.58 -9.54 -4.39
C GLN A 244 -16.88 -9.75 -3.62
N LEU A 245 -18.04 -9.63 -4.29
CA LEU A 245 -19.34 -9.88 -3.66
C LEU A 245 -19.48 -11.32 -3.17
N LEU A 246 -19.07 -12.30 -3.98
CA LEU A 246 -19.09 -13.71 -3.59
C LEU A 246 -18.19 -13.98 -2.39
N SER A 247 -16.99 -13.39 -2.37
CA SER A 247 -16.03 -13.50 -1.26
C SER A 247 -16.59 -12.86 0.01
N GLN A 248 -17.21 -11.68 -0.12
CA GLN A 248 -17.85 -10.97 0.97
C GLN A 248 -19.01 -11.78 1.57
N ASN A 249 -19.86 -12.35 0.72
CA ASN A 249 -20.98 -13.19 1.16
C ASN A 249 -20.48 -14.49 1.81
N PHE A 250 -19.48 -15.13 1.24
CA PHE A 250 -18.84 -16.32 1.81
C PHE A 250 -18.30 -16.05 3.23
N LEU A 251 -17.65 -14.89 3.41
CA LEU A 251 -17.15 -14.44 4.71
C LEU A 251 -18.29 -14.20 5.71
N HIS A 252 -19.36 -13.48 5.30
CA HIS A 252 -20.49 -13.15 6.18
C HIS A 252 -21.38 -14.34 6.56
N ASP A 253 -21.34 -15.41 5.78
CA ASP A 253 -22.03 -16.67 6.08
C ASP A 253 -21.36 -17.44 7.23
N ARG A 254 -20.03 -17.30 7.37
CA ARG A 254 -19.21 -18.05 8.35
C ARG A 254 -18.75 -17.23 9.54
N TYR A 255 -18.58 -15.93 9.34
CA TYR A 255 -17.98 -15.01 10.31
C TYR A 255 -18.88 -13.80 10.54
N SER A 256 -18.51 -12.98 11.53
CA SER A 256 -19.23 -11.75 11.84
C SER A 256 -19.33 -10.82 10.62
N LYS A 257 -20.48 -10.16 10.47
CA LYS A 257 -20.72 -9.14 9.44
C LYS A 257 -19.82 -7.91 9.57
N ASN A 258 -19.05 -7.83 10.65
CA ASN A 258 -18.08 -6.76 10.90
C ASN A 258 -16.82 -6.88 10.05
N PHE A 259 -16.60 -8.02 9.38
CA PHE A 259 -15.48 -8.21 8.49
C PHE A 259 -15.83 -7.82 7.04
N SER A 260 -14.84 -7.25 6.34
CA SER A 260 -14.97 -6.83 4.95
C SER A 260 -13.87 -7.46 4.08
N VAL A 261 -14.18 -7.70 2.81
CA VAL A 261 -13.22 -8.19 1.81
C VAL A 261 -13.02 -7.14 0.73
N ILE A 262 -11.75 -6.84 0.45
CA ILE A 262 -11.35 -6.08 -0.73
C ILE A 262 -10.55 -7.01 -1.64
N LEU A 263 -10.89 -6.99 -2.93
CA LEU A 263 -10.23 -7.78 -3.96
C LEU A 263 -9.65 -6.82 -5.00
N ASN A 264 -8.34 -6.91 -5.20
CA ASN A 264 -7.61 -6.11 -6.18
C ASN A 264 -6.91 -7.06 -7.17
N VAL A 265 -6.79 -6.60 -8.42
CA VAL A 265 -6.10 -7.32 -9.49
C VAL A 265 -5.11 -6.34 -10.10
N HIS A 266 -3.82 -6.52 -9.83
CA HIS A 266 -2.79 -5.52 -10.11
C HIS A 266 -3.27 -4.13 -9.63
N ASP A 267 -3.10 -3.08 -10.46
CA ASP A 267 -3.55 -1.70 -10.20
C ASP A 267 -4.83 -1.32 -11.00
N TYR A 268 -5.76 -2.27 -11.19
CA TYR A 268 -6.92 -2.07 -12.06
C TYR A 268 -7.80 -0.89 -11.64
N VAL A 269 -8.03 -0.68 -10.33
CA VAL A 269 -8.99 0.33 -9.85
C VAL A 269 -8.47 1.74 -10.14
N GLU A 270 -7.19 1.96 -9.92
CA GLU A 270 -6.45 3.19 -10.18
C GLU A 270 -6.46 3.48 -11.68
N HIS A 271 -5.99 2.53 -12.50
CA HIS A 271 -5.96 2.69 -13.96
C HIS A 271 -7.36 2.85 -14.57
N ARG A 272 -8.38 2.17 -14.03
CA ARG A 272 -9.77 2.32 -14.48
C ARG A 272 -10.28 3.73 -14.21
N THR A 273 -9.93 4.30 -13.06
CA THR A 273 -10.31 5.67 -12.70
C THR A 273 -9.66 6.67 -13.65
N GLU A 274 -8.36 6.53 -13.93
CA GLU A 274 -7.64 7.37 -14.89
C GLU A 274 -8.25 7.29 -16.29
N THR A 275 -8.49 6.07 -16.78
CA THR A 275 -9.11 5.83 -18.10
C THR A 275 -10.49 6.48 -18.18
N LEU A 276 -11.28 6.39 -17.12
CA LEU A 276 -12.62 6.96 -17.08
C LEU A 276 -12.59 8.49 -17.09
N ILE A 277 -11.65 9.12 -16.37
CA ILE A 277 -11.44 10.57 -16.41
C ILE A 277 -11.04 11.02 -17.82
N GLU A 278 -10.09 10.33 -18.45
CA GLU A 278 -9.64 10.66 -19.80
C GLU A 278 -10.78 10.51 -20.83
N PHE A 279 -11.53 9.40 -20.76
CA PHE A 279 -12.70 9.17 -21.60
C PHE A 279 -13.77 10.24 -21.39
N THR A 280 -14.03 10.65 -20.14
CA THR A 280 -15.00 11.70 -19.81
C THR A 280 -14.59 13.04 -20.42
N ARG A 281 -13.30 13.40 -20.36
CA ARG A 281 -12.78 14.61 -21.03
C ARG A 281 -12.98 14.56 -22.54
N LYS A 282 -12.67 13.43 -23.17
CA LYS A 282 -12.91 13.23 -24.62
C LYS A 282 -14.38 13.35 -24.99
N ALA A 283 -15.27 12.79 -24.17
CA ALA A 283 -16.72 12.91 -24.35
C ALA A 283 -17.16 14.38 -24.24
N ALA A 284 -16.71 15.10 -23.22
CA ALA A 284 -17.00 16.52 -23.04
C ALA A 284 -16.51 17.38 -24.23
N SER A 285 -15.27 17.19 -24.67
CA SER A 285 -14.73 17.89 -25.85
C SER A 285 -15.59 17.64 -27.10
N ARG A 286 -16.01 16.40 -27.31
CA ARG A 286 -16.89 16.06 -28.45
C ARG A 286 -18.26 16.74 -28.35
N VAL A 287 -18.84 16.83 -27.16
CA VAL A 287 -20.11 17.53 -26.93
C VAL A 287 -19.94 19.03 -27.19
N LEU A 288 -18.85 19.64 -26.73
CA LEU A 288 -18.54 21.05 -26.97
C LEU A 288 -18.35 21.36 -28.47
N GLU A 289 -17.66 20.48 -29.20
CA GLU A 289 -17.41 20.65 -30.64
C GLU A 289 -18.67 20.46 -31.49
N THR A 290 -19.48 19.44 -31.15
CA THR A 290 -20.62 19.03 -31.99
C THR A 290 -21.95 19.63 -31.56
N GLY A 291 -22.05 20.11 -30.31
CA GLY A 291 -23.29 20.51 -29.67
C GLY A 291 -24.31 19.38 -29.47
N LYS A 292 -23.90 18.11 -29.68
CA LYS A 292 -24.75 16.93 -29.54
C LYS A 292 -24.42 16.19 -28.26
N ASP A 293 -25.45 15.73 -27.56
CA ASP A 293 -25.31 14.93 -26.35
C ASP A 293 -24.54 13.64 -26.62
N TYR A 294 -23.75 13.23 -25.62
CA TYR A 294 -23.00 11.98 -25.64
C TYR A 294 -23.49 11.05 -24.54
N VAL A 295 -24.03 9.90 -24.96
CA VAL A 295 -24.48 8.83 -24.05
C VAL A 295 -23.32 7.87 -23.81
N MET A 296 -22.94 7.69 -22.54
CA MET A 296 -21.88 6.77 -22.15
C MET A 296 -22.42 5.35 -21.89
N ASP A 297 -21.52 4.38 -21.78
CA ASP A 297 -21.89 3.01 -21.40
C ASP A 297 -22.44 2.94 -19.95
N PRO A 298 -23.32 1.96 -19.65
CA PRO A 298 -23.75 1.69 -18.27
C PRO A 298 -22.57 1.39 -17.34
N MET A 299 -22.57 2.01 -16.17
CA MET A 299 -21.47 1.92 -15.21
C MET A 299 -21.98 1.98 -13.76
N SER A 300 -21.15 1.56 -12.78
CA SER A 300 -21.57 1.54 -11.38
C SER A 300 -21.73 2.94 -10.78
N ASN A 301 -22.45 3.05 -9.66
CA ASN A 301 -22.63 4.32 -8.93
C ASN A 301 -21.31 5.06 -8.68
N SER A 302 -20.26 4.34 -8.26
CA SER A 302 -18.91 4.88 -8.07
C SER A 302 -18.30 5.46 -9.34
N GLU A 303 -18.43 4.75 -10.47
CA GLU A 303 -17.94 5.21 -11.77
C GLU A 303 -18.72 6.45 -12.23
N ARG A 304 -20.06 6.46 -12.11
CA ARG A 304 -20.87 7.64 -12.45
C ARG A 304 -20.48 8.87 -11.62
N LYS A 305 -20.17 8.68 -10.33
CA LYS A 305 -19.68 9.77 -9.47
C LYS A 305 -18.35 10.34 -9.97
N ILE A 306 -17.44 9.50 -10.44
CA ILE A 306 -16.17 9.94 -11.05
C ILE A 306 -16.45 10.77 -12.30
N VAL A 307 -17.35 10.30 -13.19
CA VAL A 307 -17.76 11.03 -14.40
C VAL A 307 -18.35 12.39 -14.03
N HIS A 308 -19.37 12.42 -13.17
CA HIS A 308 -20.00 13.69 -12.74
C HIS A 308 -18.99 14.66 -12.15
N LYS A 309 -18.14 14.19 -11.22
CA LYS A 309 -17.08 15.02 -10.63
C LYS A 309 -16.11 15.56 -11.69
N THR A 310 -15.79 14.76 -12.71
CA THR A 310 -14.91 15.18 -13.81
C THR A 310 -15.59 16.23 -14.69
N ILE A 311 -16.87 16.05 -15.03
CA ILE A 311 -17.65 16.99 -15.84
C ILE A 311 -17.86 18.33 -15.12
N THR A 312 -18.10 18.33 -13.80
CA THR A 312 -18.23 19.57 -13.02
C THR A 312 -17.01 20.50 -13.14
N GLY A 313 -15.83 19.95 -13.44
CA GLY A 313 -14.61 20.73 -13.66
C GLY A 313 -14.42 21.26 -15.09
N ILE A 314 -15.37 21.04 -16.00
CA ILE A 314 -15.29 21.43 -17.41
C ILE A 314 -16.41 22.44 -17.71
N GLU A 315 -16.05 23.64 -18.13
CA GLU A 315 -17.02 24.67 -18.50
C GLU A 315 -17.75 24.31 -19.82
N GLY A 316 -19.03 24.69 -19.91
CA GLY A 316 -19.85 24.51 -21.11
C GLY A 316 -20.48 23.12 -21.28
N VAL A 317 -20.29 22.21 -20.33
CA VAL A 317 -20.95 20.89 -20.30
C VAL A 317 -21.58 20.60 -18.95
N ASP A 318 -22.65 19.80 -18.97
CA ASP A 318 -23.29 19.27 -17.78
C ASP A 318 -23.54 17.77 -17.96
N SER A 319 -23.87 17.08 -16.88
CA SER A 319 -24.10 15.63 -16.89
C SER A 319 -25.24 15.21 -15.99
N TYR A 320 -26.04 14.26 -16.47
CA TYR A 320 -27.11 13.64 -15.70
C TYR A 320 -27.12 12.12 -15.93
N SER A 321 -27.59 11.37 -14.93
CA SER A 321 -27.65 9.91 -14.98
C SER A 321 -29.05 9.44 -15.36
N GLU A 322 -29.18 8.59 -16.38
CA GLU A 322 -30.45 8.00 -16.84
C GLU A 322 -30.45 6.47 -16.79
N GLY A 323 -31.65 5.89 -16.71
CA GLY A 323 -31.88 4.44 -16.62
C GLY A 323 -31.90 3.90 -15.19
N ASN A 324 -32.01 2.57 -15.05
CA ASN A 324 -32.04 1.87 -13.76
C ASN A 324 -30.81 0.97 -13.61
N ASP A 325 -30.25 0.89 -12.40
CA ASP A 325 -29.16 -0.03 -12.13
C ASP A 325 -29.60 -1.48 -12.43
N PRO A 326 -28.75 -2.32 -13.07
CA PRO A 326 -27.34 -2.12 -13.41
C PRO A 326 -27.09 -1.44 -14.77
N ASN A 327 -28.12 -1.10 -15.51
CA ASN A 327 -28.04 -0.53 -16.86
C ASN A 327 -28.08 1.01 -16.88
N ARG A 328 -27.87 1.65 -15.73
CA ARG A 328 -27.91 3.11 -15.60
C ARG A 328 -26.60 3.74 -16.05
N TYR A 329 -26.69 4.76 -16.88
CA TYR A 329 -25.58 5.41 -17.59
C TYR A 329 -25.57 6.93 -17.34
N VAL A 330 -24.51 7.60 -17.81
CA VAL A 330 -24.38 9.07 -17.74
C VAL A 330 -24.51 9.64 -19.15
N VAL A 331 -25.29 10.72 -19.27
CA VAL A 331 -25.40 11.54 -20.47
C VAL A 331 -24.64 12.83 -20.21
N VAL A 332 -23.77 13.20 -21.13
CA VAL A 332 -23.06 14.49 -21.15
C VAL A 332 -23.75 15.38 -22.17
N THR A 333 -24.14 16.59 -21.76
CA THR A 333 -24.87 17.56 -22.59
C THR A 333 -24.17 18.92 -22.57
N ALA A 334 -24.37 19.73 -23.60
CA ALA A 334 -23.84 21.08 -23.66
C ALA A 334 -24.72 22.02 -22.82
N VAL A 335 -24.09 22.82 -21.96
CA VAL A 335 -24.79 23.90 -21.24
C VAL A 335 -24.98 25.05 -22.22
N ARG A 336 -26.24 25.44 -22.44
CA ARG A 336 -26.61 26.53 -23.33
C ARG A 336 -26.68 27.87 -22.61
#